data_AF-A0A6L9QH57-F1
#
_entry.id   AF-A0A6L9QH57-F1
#
_cell.length_a   1.000
_cell.length_b   1.000
_cell.length_c   1.000
_cell.angle_alpha   90.00
_cell.angle_beta   90.00
_cell.angle_gamma   90.00
#
_symmetry.space_group_name_H-M   'P 1'
#
loop_
_entity.id
_entity.type
_entity.pdbx_description
1 polymer ?
#
loop_
_entity_poly.entity_id
_entity_poly.type
_entity_poly.pdbx_seq_one_letter_code
_entity_poly.pdbx_strand_id
1 'polypeptide(L)'
;MEAGGWLLLAFQHVQARHADYTPGSPDLDILTKIIDSLQAHPLPDVLERKCIERRWESMGDMTSMAGNTLLHADLNPANVLVGDNDTAYIVDWTFAGRGAAFLELALLIPWLLKAGHTPNEAEHWASQFPAWTTTAPATIDLFARVFAEKWQANLSTNNEPWALAHATAARKWESCRRANNF
;
A
#
# COMPACT_ATOMS: atom_id res chain seq x y z
N MET A 1 29.78 -0.13 0.23
CA MET A 1 31.22 -0.35 -0.03
C MET A 1 31.43 -1.84 -0.24
N GLU A 2 32.11 -2.26 -1.29
CA GLU A 2 32.42 -3.69 -1.50
C GLU A 2 33.89 -3.97 -1.14
N ALA A 3 34.11 -4.97 -0.28
CA ALA A 3 35.46 -5.42 0.09
C ALA A 3 35.44 -6.92 0.41
N GLY A 4 36.37 -7.68 -0.18
CA GLY A 4 36.53 -9.12 0.13
C GLY A 4 35.31 -10.00 -0.17
N GLY A 5 34.46 -9.62 -1.14
CA GLY A 5 33.23 -10.35 -1.47
C GLY A 5 32.00 -9.96 -0.64
N TRP A 6 32.11 -8.95 0.23
CA TRP A 6 31.00 -8.44 1.05
C TRP A 6 30.58 -7.05 0.61
N LEU A 7 29.26 -6.83 0.52
CA LEU A 7 28.65 -5.51 0.35
C LEU A 7 28.28 -4.95 1.72
N LEU A 8 28.97 -3.89 2.15
CA LEU A 8 28.61 -3.12 3.34
C LEU A 8 27.54 -2.09 2.98
N LEU A 9 26.37 -2.23 3.60
CA LEU A 9 25.28 -1.25 3.61
C LEU A 9 25.36 -0.47 4.93
N ALA A 10 25.39 0.86 4.84
CA ALA A 10 25.36 1.74 6.01
C ALA A 10 24.09 2.60 5.92
N PHE A 11 23.35 2.66 7.02
CA PHE A 11 22.12 3.44 7.13
C PHE A 11 22.31 4.52 8.18
N GLN A 12 21.72 5.68 7.94
CA GLN A 12 21.60 6.70 8.99
C GLN A 12 20.61 6.19 10.04
N HIS A 13 21.01 6.21 11.31
CA HIS A 13 20.09 5.99 12.41
C HIS A 13 19.20 7.22 12.60
N VAL A 14 17.88 7.00 12.65
CA VAL A 14 16.89 8.04 12.84
C VAL A 14 16.16 7.75 14.16
N GLN A 15 16.04 8.77 15.02
CA GLN A 15 15.20 8.70 16.21
C GLN A 15 13.75 8.96 15.77
N ALA A 16 12.98 7.89 15.58
CA ALA A 16 11.60 7.96 15.14
C ALA A 16 10.81 6.74 15.69
N ARG A 17 9.51 6.91 15.82
CA ARG A 17 8.57 5.82 16.14
C ARG A 17 7.87 5.33 14.88
N HIS A 18 7.35 4.11 14.89
CA HIS A 18 6.45 3.66 13.83
C HIS A 18 5.14 4.47 13.82
N ALA A 19 4.55 4.61 12.64
CA ALA A 19 3.26 5.27 12.49
C ALA A 19 2.12 4.45 13.14
N ASP A 20 1.15 5.15 13.71
CA ASP A 20 -0.08 4.59 14.27
C ASP A 20 -1.24 4.84 13.31
N TYR A 21 -1.81 3.78 12.75
CA TYR A 21 -2.94 3.88 11.81
C TYR A 21 -4.31 3.70 12.47
N THR A 22 -4.39 3.68 13.80
CA THR A 22 -5.68 3.52 14.50
C THR A 22 -6.67 4.65 14.14
N PRO A 23 -7.99 4.41 14.22
CA PRO A 23 -8.99 5.44 13.97
C PRO A 23 -8.77 6.69 14.83
N GLY A 24 -8.70 7.86 14.19
CA GLY A 24 -8.49 9.14 14.86
C GLY A 24 -7.02 9.47 15.19
N SER A 25 -6.07 8.60 14.82
CA SER A 25 -4.64 8.91 14.97
C SER A 25 -4.23 10.13 14.13
N PRO A 26 -3.43 11.07 14.69
CA PRO A 26 -2.90 12.20 13.94
C PRO A 26 -1.90 11.77 12.85
N ASP A 27 -1.34 10.56 12.92
CA ASP A 27 -0.40 10.07 11.91
C ASP A 27 -1.07 9.80 10.56
N LEU A 28 -2.40 9.71 10.52
CA LEU A 28 -3.15 9.63 9.26
C LEU A 28 -2.96 10.91 8.42
N ASP A 29 -2.78 12.07 9.05
CA ASP A 29 -2.47 13.32 8.34
C ASP A 29 -1.04 13.30 7.78
N ILE A 30 -0.11 12.68 8.50
CA ILE A 30 1.27 12.45 8.03
C ILE A 30 1.25 11.49 6.83
N LEU A 31 0.48 10.41 6.91
CA LEU A 31 0.29 9.46 5.82
C LEU A 31 -0.32 10.15 4.59
N THR A 32 -1.27 11.07 4.78
CA THR A 32 -1.81 11.88 3.68
C THR A 32 -0.72 12.69 2.98
N LYS A 33 0.10 13.43 3.75
CA LYS A 33 1.23 14.22 3.20
C LYS A 33 2.25 13.34 2.46
N ILE A 34 2.51 12.13 2.95
CA ILE A 34 3.38 11.14 2.29
C ILE A 34 2.81 10.76 0.93
N ILE A 35 1.53 10.40 0.87
CA ILE A 35 0.88 9.96 -0.36
C ILE A 35 0.82 11.08 -1.39
N ASP A 36 0.47 12.30 -0.97
CA ASP A 36 0.49 13.48 -1.84
C ASP A 36 1.89 13.73 -2.40
N SER A 37 2.93 13.58 -1.56
CA SER A 37 4.32 13.74 -1.99
C SER A 37 4.73 12.66 -2.99
N LEU A 38 4.34 11.40 -2.79
CA LEU A 38 4.60 10.31 -3.73
C LEU A 38 3.90 10.55 -5.07
N GLN A 39 2.63 10.97 -5.05
CA GLN A 39 1.85 11.24 -6.26
C GLN A 39 2.38 12.45 -7.05
N ALA A 40 2.92 13.45 -6.37
CA ALA A 40 3.53 14.62 -7.00
C ALA A 40 4.97 14.37 -7.47
N HIS A 41 5.64 13.34 -6.96
CA HIS A 41 7.03 13.06 -7.32
C HIS A 41 7.12 12.46 -8.73
N PRO A 42 7.99 13.00 -9.61
CA PRO A 42 8.26 12.38 -10.90
C PRO A 42 8.73 10.94 -10.73
N LEU A 43 8.27 10.03 -11.59
CA LEU A 43 8.72 8.65 -11.57
C LEU A 43 10.25 8.59 -11.81
N PRO A 44 11.04 8.02 -10.88
CA PRO A 44 12.47 7.83 -11.12
C PRO A 44 12.71 6.83 -12.27
N ASP A 45 13.64 7.13 -13.18
CA ASP A 45 13.94 6.31 -14.37
C ASP A 45 14.25 4.84 -14.02
N VAL A 46 14.92 4.59 -12.90
CA VAL A 46 15.24 3.24 -12.41
C VAL A 46 14.00 2.39 -12.13
N LEU A 47 12.84 3.01 -11.95
CA LEU A 47 11.55 2.34 -11.69
C LEU A 47 10.65 2.25 -12.92
N GLU A 48 11.03 2.79 -14.08
CA GLU A 48 10.21 2.85 -15.30
C GLU A 48 9.70 1.45 -15.73
N ARG A 49 10.52 0.42 -15.52
CA ARG A 49 10.18 -0.97 -15.90
C ARG A 49 9.51 -1.77 -14.78
N LYS A 50 9.38 -1.22 -13.58
CA LYS A 50 8.78 -1.90 -12.42
C LYS A 50 7.26 -1.64 -12.36
N CYS A 51 6.52 -2.29 -13.24
CA CYS A 51 5.06 -2.29 -13.28
C CYS A 51 4.46 -3.03 -12.07
N ILE A 52 3.74 -2.34 -11.18
CA ILE A 52 3.15 -2.93 -9.97
C ILE A 52 2.01 -3.89 -10.31
N GLU A 53 1.23 -3.60 -11.36
CA GLU A 53 0.08 -4.40 -11.79
C GLU A 53 0.46 -5.83 -12.20
N ARG A 54 1.72 -6.05 -12.65
CA ARG A 54 2.22 -7.38 -13.04
C ARG A 54 2.21 -8.39 -11.89
N ARG A 55 2.16 -7.93 -10.65
CA ARG A 55 1.97 -8.79 -9.48
C ARG A 55 0.70 -9.64 -9.55
N TRP A 56 -0.30 -9.22 -10.32
CA TRP A 56 -1.58 -9.92 -10.47
C TRP A 56 -1.87 -10.33 -11.92
N GLU A 57 -0.88 -10.30 -12.83
CA GLU A 57 -1.09 -10.58 -14.26
C GLU A 57 -1.62 -12.00 -14.55
N SER A 58 -1.29 -12.97 -13.70
CA SER A 58 -1.80 -14.34 -13.81
C SER A 58 -3.27 -14.48 -13.39
N MET A 59 -3.87 -13.43 -12.81
CA MET A 59 -5.23 -13.43 -12.25
C MET A 59 -6.24 -12.72 -13.17
N GLY A 60 -5.79 -12.18 -14.30
CA GLY A 60 -6.65 -11.55 -15.31
C GLY A 60 -6.03 -10.32 -15.94
N ASP A 61 -6.87 -9.55 -16.65
CA ASP A 61 -6.45 -8.29 -17.27
C ASP A 61 -6.31 -7.17 -16.23
N MET A 62 -5.06 -6.79 -15.93
CA MET A 62 -4.73 -5.74 -14.97
C MET A 62 -4.46 -4.39 -15.65
N THR A 63 -4.84 -4.20 -16.92
CA THR A 63 -4.56 -2.96 -17.67
C THR A 63 -5.10 -1.72 -16.97
N SER A 64 -6.25 -1.81 -16.30
CA SER A 64 -6.85 -0.69 -15.53
C SER A 64 -6.04 -0.25 -14.30
N MET A 65 -5.05 -1.05 -13.88
CA MET A 65 -4.14 -0.77 -12.77
C MET A 65 -2.81 -0.17 -13.24
N ALA A 66 -2.54 -0.17 -14.55
CA ALA A 66 -1.33 0.39 -15.12
C ALA A 66 -1.31 1.92 -14.99
N GLY A 67 -0.11 2.48 -14.81
CA GLY A 67 0.09 3.92 -14.74
C GLY A 67 1.56 4.28 -14.50
N ASN A 68 1.82 5.59 -14.40
CA ASN A 68 3.18 6.14 -14.27
C ASN A 68 3.41 6.86 -12.94
N THR A 69 2.51 6.68 -11.96
CA THR A 69 2.67 7.26 -10.62
C THR A 69 3.71 6.46 -9.84
N LEU A 70 4.59 7.12 -9.10
CA LEU A 70 5.47 6.45 -8.15
C LEU A 70 4.63 5.84 -7.02
N LEU A 71 4.77 4.53 -6.84
CA LEU A 71 4.16 3.78 -5.75
C LEU A 71 5.27 3.22 -4.85
N HIS A 72 5.12 3.37 -3.54
CA HIS A 72 5.91 2.62 -2.57
C HIS A 72 5.44 1.15 -2.56
N ALA A 73 4.12 0.96 -2.68
CA ALA A 73 3.42 -0.32 -2.78
C ALA A 73 3.58 -1.27 -1.58
N ASP A 74 3.96 -0.70 -0.43
CA ASP A 74 4.01 -1.37 0.88
C ASP A 74 4.10 -0.37 2.06
N LEU A 75 3.24 0.65 2.09
CA LEU A 75 3.17 1.64 3.19
C LEU A 75 2.52 1.07 4.47
N ASN A 76 2.91 -0.12 4.87
CA ASN A 76 2.49 -0.68 6.15
C ASN A 76 3.08 0.15 7.32
N PRO A 77 2.47 0.12 8.53
CA PRO A 77 2.90 0.94 9.66
C PRO A 77 4.38 0.80 10.08
N ALA A 78 5.00 -0.35 9.81
CA ALA A 78 6.41 -0.57 10.14
C ALA A 78 7.36 0.18 9.18
N ASN A 79 6.90 0.50 7.96
CA ASN A 79 7.70 1.17 6.93
C ASN A 79 7.54 2.71 6.94
N VAL A 80 6.69 3.24 7.82
CA VAL A 80 6.53 4.69 8.01
C VAL A 80 7.02 5.05 9.42
N LEU A 81 8.10 5.84 9.47
CA LEU A 81 8.69 6.30 10.73
C LEU A 81 8.38 7.78 10.92
N VAL A 82 7.79 8.12 12.06
CA VAL A 82 7.45 9.47 12.49
C VAL A 82 8.49 9.93 13.49
N GLY A 83 9.30 10.90 13.08
CA GLY A 83 10.26 11.60 13.94
C GLY A 83 9.68 12.88 14.54
N ASP A 84 10.54 13.67 15.18
CA ASP A 84 10.16 14.95 15.73
C ASP A 84 9.69 15.94 14.64
N ASN A 85 8.85 16.91 15.04
CA ASN A 85 8.32 17.98 14.18
C ASN A 85 7.62 17.48 12.91
N ASP A 86 6.84 16.40 13.02
CA ASP A 86 6.10 15.77 11.90
C ASP A 86 7.01 15.30 10.75
N THR A 87 8.31 15.10 10.99
CA THR A 87 9.21 14.56 9.97
C THR A 87 8.87 13.09 9.74
N ALA A 88 8.58 12.72 8.50
CA ALA A 88 8.32 11.33 8.13
C ALA A 88 9.46 10.73 7.31
N TYR A 89 9.81 9.48 7.62
CA TYR A 89 10.77 8.68 6.86
C TYR A 89 10.05 7.45 6.34
N ILE A 90 10.14 7.23 5.03
CA ILE A 90 9.62 6.05 4.36
C ILE A 90 10.79 5.12 4.08
N VAL A 91 10.72 3.90 4.61
CA VAL A 91 11.78 2.89 4.49
C VAL A 91 11.26 1.66 3.75
N ASP A 92 12.18 0.78 3.36
CA ASP A 92 11.89 -0.44 2.60
C ASP A 92 11.19 -0.23 1.24
N TRP A 93 11.92 0.41 0.34
CA TRP A 93 11.51 0.65 -1.05
C TRP A 93 11.62 -0.59 -1.95
N THR A 94 11.77 -1.80 -1.38
CA THR A 94 11.99 -3.03 -2.13
C THR A 94 10.86 -3.29 -3.14
N PHE A 95 9.63 -2.93 -2.76
CA PHE A 95 8.43 -3.08 -3.56
C PHE A 95 8.08 -1.86 -4.42
N ALA A 96 8.88 -0.80 -4.42
CA ALA A 96 8.55 0.40 -5.17
C ALA A 96 8.52 0.16 -6.69
N GLY A 97 7.64 0.90 -7.36
CA GLY A 97 7.44 0.80 -8.80
C GLY A 97 6.46 1.84 -9.32
N ARG A 98 5.93 1.60 -10.52
CA ARG A 98 4.92 2.45 -11.14
C ARG A 98 3.56 1.76 -11.25
N GLY A 99 2.50 2.56 -11.17
CA GLY A 99 1.14 2.10 -11.40
C GLY A 99 0.14 3.25 -11.42
N ALA A 100 -1.15 2.91 -11.49
CA ALA A 100 -2.21 3.87 -11.26
C ALA A 100 -2.19 4.36 -9.80
N ALA A 101 -2.36 5.66 -9.56
CA ALA A 101 -2.20 6.28 -8.24
C ALA A 101 -3.11 5.66 -7.16
N PHE A 102 -4.33 5.23 -7.53
CA PHE A 102 -5.27 4.61 -6.58
C PHE A 102 -4.73 3.32 -5.94
N LEU A 103 -3.76 2.64 -6.58
CA LEU A 103 -3.20 1.38 -6.05
C LEU A 103 -2.49 1.57 -4.71
N GLU A 104 -1.82 2.70 -4.47
CA GLU A 104 -1.17 2.95 -3.18
C GLU A 104 -2.23 2.97 -2.06
N LEU A 105 -3.35 3.64 -2.31
CA LEU A 105 -4.49 3.72 -1.40
C LEU A 105 -5.14 2.34 -1.21
N ALA A 106 -5.33 1.61 -2.30
CA ALA A 106 -5.95 0.30 -2.28
C ALA A 106 -5.10 -0.73 -1.50
N LEU A 107 -3.78 -0.66 -1.61
CA LEU A 107 -2.82 -1.47 -0.85
C LEU A 107 -2.81 -1.12 0.65
N LEU A 108 -3.19 0.12 1.01
CA LEU A 108 -3.28 0.58 2.39
C LEU A 108 -4.55 0.11 3.11
N ILE A 109 -5.67 -0.10 2.40
CA ILE A 109 -6.96 -0.46 3.02
C ILE A 109 -6.83 -1.63 4.02
N PRO A 110 -6.21 -2.78 3.67
CA PRO A 110 -6.08 -3.89 4.62
C PRO A 110 -5.24 -3.55 5.85
N TRP A 111 -4.30 -2.62 5.76
CA TRP A 111 -3.52 -2.13 6.91
C TRP A 111 -4.36 -1.24 7.84
N LEU A 112 -5.20 -0.37 7.28
CA LEU A 112 -6.17 0.41 8.05
C LEU A 112 -7.17 -0.51 8.78
N LEU A 113 -7.65 -1.56 8.09
CA LEU A 113 -8.53 -2.57 8.71
C LEU A 113 -7.85 -3.29 9.88
N LYS A 114 -6.57 -3.65 9.74
CA LYS A 114 -5.77 -4.25 10.81
C LYS A 114 -5.57 -3.30 11.99
N ALA A 115 -5.56 -1.98 11.74
CA ALA A 115 -5.46 -0.96 12.77
C ALA A 115 -6.81 -0.64 13.46
N GLY A 116 -7.91 -1.26 13.03
CA GLY A 116 -9.22 -1.17 13.69
C GLY A 116 -10.31 -0.46 12.90
N HIS A 117 -10.01 0.03 11.68
CA HIS A 117 -11.03 0.64 10.82
C HIS A 117 -12.00 -0.40 10.27
N THR A 118 -13.24 0.01 10.06
CA THR A 118 -14.19 -0.70 9.19
C THR A 118 -13.83 -0.46 7.71
N PRO A 119 -14.29 -1.33 6.78
CA PRO A 119 -14.14 -1.08 5.35
C PRO A 119 -14.64 0.30 4.91
N ASN A 120 -15.79 0.73 5.43
CA ASN A 120 -16.36 2.04 5.08
C ASN A 120 -15.53 3.21 5.61
N GLU A 121 -15.00 3.13 6.83
CA GLU A 121 -14.10 4.16 7.37
C GLU A 121 -12.80 4.25 6.57
N ALA A 122 -12.21 3.11 6.21
CA ALA A 122 -10.99 3.07 5.41
C ALA A 122 -11.19 3.64 3.99
N GLU A 123 -12.29 3.27 3.31
CA GLU A 123 -12.62 3.86 2.00
C GLU A 123 -13.01 5.34 2.12
N HIS A 124 -13.66 5.76 3.21
CA HIS A 124 -13.95 7.16 3.45
C HIS A 124 -12.66 7.97 3.62
N TRP A 125 -11.68 7.47 4.38
CA TRP A 125 -10.36 8.09 4.45
C TRP A 125 -9.68 8.15 3.09
N ALA A 126 -9.73 7.08 2.28
CA ALA A 126 -9.16 7.09 0.93
C ALA A 126 -9.88 8.07 -0.03
N SER A 127 -11.15 8.39 0.23
CA SER A 127 -11.95 9.29 -0.59
C SER A 127 -11.51 10.77 -0.56
N GLN A 128 -10.59 11.14 0.35
CA GLN A 128 -9.97 12.45 0.33
C GLN A 128 -9.05 12.66 -0.90
N PHE A 129 -8.58 11.58 -1.53
CA PHE A 129 -7.67 11.66 -2.68
C PHE A 129 -8.45 11.65 -4.00
N PRO A 130 -8.15 12.57 -4.95
CA PRO A 130 -8.73 12.53 -6.28
C PRO A 130 -8.49 11.19 -6.99
N ALA A 131 -7.29 10.62 -6.83
CA ALA A 131 -6.93 9.33 -7.40
C ALA A 131 -7.91 8.20 -7.01
N TRP A 132 -8.50 8.25 -5.82
CA TRP A 132 -9.53 7.30 -5.40
C TRP A 132 -10.88 7.61 -6.04
N THR A 133 -11.35 8.85 -5.87
CA THR A 133 -12.71 9.25 -6.24
C THR A 133 -12.95 9.31 -7.75
N THR A 134 -11.90 9.52 -8.55
CA THR A 134 -11.99 9.49 -10.02
C THR A 134 -11.79 8.10 -10.61
N THR A 135 -11.34 7.12 -9.81
CA THR A 135 -11.16 5.74 -10.29
C THR A 135 -12.52 5.05 -10.38
N ALA A 136 -12.76 4.35 -11.48
CA ALA A 136 -14.01 3.62 -11.66
C ALA A 136 -14.20 2.59 -10.53
N PRO A 137 -15.39 2.51 -9.88
CA PRO A 137 -15.63 1.56 -8.80
C PRO A 137 -15.31 0.10 -9.19
N ALA A 138 -15.61 -0.29 -10.44
CA ALA A 138 -15.31 -1.61 -10.96
C ALA A 138 -13.79 -1.94 -11.00
N THR A 139 -12.92 -0.93 -11.14
CA THR A 139 -11.46 -1.10 -11.08
C THR A 139 -11.00 -1.33 -9.64
N ILE A 140 -11.60 -0.64 -8.67
CA ILE A 140 -11.36 -0.85 -7.24
C ILE A 140 -11.86 -2.24 -6.82
N ASP A 141 -13.05 -2.64 -7.29
CA ASP A 141 -13.61 -3.99 -7.10
C ASP A 141 -12.68 -5.08 -7.64
N LEU A 142 -12.18 -4.90 -8.87
CA LEU A 142 -11.24 -5.82 -9.48
C LEU A 142 -9.99 -5.98 -8.61
N PHE A 143 -9.39 -4.87 -8.17
CA PHE A 143 -8.21 -4.91 -7.31
C PHE A 143 -8.50 -5.61 -5.98
N ALA A 144 -9.56 -5.22 -5.26
CA ALA A 144 -9.92 -5.82 -3.98
C ALA A 144 -10.06 -7.34 -4.09
N ARG A 145 -10.69 -7.82 -5.18
CA ARG A 145 -10.84 -9.25 -5.46
C ARG A 145 -9.52 -9.96 -5.72
N VAL A 146 -8.72 -9.50 -6.69
CA VAL A 146 -7.44 -10.18 -7.01
C VAL A 146 -6.42 -10.07 -5.88
N PHE A 147 -6.47 -8.99 -5.09
CA PHE A 147 -5.65 -8.84 -3.90
C PHE A 147 -6.01 -9.87 -2.82
N ALA A 148 -7.31 -10.05 -2.53
CA ALA A 148 -7.79 -11.06 -1.59
C ALA A 148 -7.51 -12.50 -2.07
N GLU A 149 -7.66 -12.78 -3.36
CA GLU A 149 -7.30 -14.08 -3.96
C GLU A 149 -5.80 -14.36 -3.84
N LYS A 150 -4.94 -13.37 -4.14
CA LYS A 150 -3.49 -13.50 -4.01
C LYS A 150 -3.05 -13.78 -2.59
N TRP A 151 -3.57 -13.03 -1.62
CA TRP A 151 -3.24 -13.26 -0.22
C TRP A 151 -3.71 -14.62 0.27
N GLN A 152 -4.88 -15.07 -0.16
CA GLN A 152 -5.35 -16.42 0.15
C GLN A 152 -4.41 -17.49 -0.40
N ALA A 153 -3.88 -17.33 -1.62
CA ALA A 153 -2.91 -18.24 -2.20
C ALA A 153 -1.57 -18.22 -1.44
N ASN A 154 -1.10 -17.03 -1.02
CA ASN A 154 0.14 -16.88 -0.25
C ASN A 154 0.12 -17.63 1.09
N LEU A 155 -1.06 -17.86 1.69
CA LEU A 155 -1.17 -18.62 2.93
C LEU A 155 -0.73 -20.09 2.82
N SER A 156 -0.60 -20.61 1.59
CA SER A 156 -0.04 -21.95 1.36
C SER A 156 1.45 -22.06 1.72
N THR A 157 2.18 -20.94 1.69
CA THR A 157 3.63 -20.89 1.94
C THR A 157 4.01 -19.97 3.11
N ASN A 158 3.11 -19.08 3.54
CA ASN A 158 3.30 -18.22 4.70
C ASN A 158 2.06 -18.23 5.60
N ASN A 159 2.13 -18.98 6.69
CA ASN A 159 1.05 -19.13 7.67
C ASN A 159 1.32 -18.37 8.98
N GLU A 160 2.18 -17.36 8.96
CA GLU A 160 2.44 -16.53 10.13
C GLU A 160 1.18 -15.76 10.55
N PRO A 161 0.96 -15.51 11.86
CA PRO A 161 -0.25 -14.85 12.36
C PRO A 161 -0.54 -13.50 11.70
N TRP A 162 0.50 -12.72 11.40
CA TRP A 162 0.35 -11.42 10.75
C TRP A 162 -0.13 -11.54 9.29
N ALA A 163 0.25 -12.61 8.59
CA ALA A 163 -0.11 -12.89 7.20
C ALA A 163 -1.56 -13.37 7.11
N LEU A 164 -1.96 -14.26 8.03
CA LEU A 164 -3.36 -14.65 8.23
C LEU A 164 -4.24 -13.42 8.47
N ALA A 165 -3.86 -12.55 9.40
CA ALA A 165 -4.61 -11.33 9.70
C ALA A 165 -4.74 -10.40 8.49
N HIS A 166 -3.68 -10.28 7.67
CA HIS A 166 -3.70 -9.44 6.47
C HIS A 166 -4.58 -10.05 5.36
N ALA A 167 -4.52 -11.36 5.15
CA ALA A 167 -5.41 -12.06 4.22
C ALA A 167 -6.89 -11.94 4.66
N THR A 168 -7.18 -12.05 5.95
CA THR A 168 -8.52 -11.84 6.50
C THR A 168 -9.01 -10.41 6.26
N ALA A 169 -8.16 -9.40 6.50
CA ALA A 169 -8.50 -8.00 6.24
C ALA A 169 -8.79 -7.75 4.74
N ALA A 170 -7.96 -8.27 3.84
CA ALA A 170 -8.17 -8.20 2.40
C ALA A 170 -9.51 -8.83 1.99
N ARG A 171 -9.82 -10.02 2.51
CA ARG A 171 -11.10 -10.70 2.24
C ARG A 171 -12.30 -9.93 2.77
N LYS A 172 -12.20 -9.36 3.98
CA LYS A 172 -13.25 -8.54 4.59
C LYS A 172 -13.57 -7.33 3.72
N TRP A 173 -12.54 -6.66 3.19
CA TRP A 173 -12.72 -5.52 2.30
C TRP A 173 -13.41 -5.92 0.99
N GLU A 174 -12.91 -6.94 0.29
CA GLU A 174 -13.52 -7.49 -0.93
C GLU A 174 -14.99 -7.82 -0.72
N SER A 175 -15.32 -8.53 0.35
CA SER A 175 -16.69 -8.96 0.62
C SER A 175 -17.64 -7.80 0.91
N CYS A 176 -17.15 -6.74 1.58
CA CYS A 176 -17.93 -5.51 1.79
C CYS A 176 -18.23 -4.81 0.45
N ARG A 177 -17.21 -4.67 -0.40
CA ARG A 177 -17.37 -4.06 -1.73
C ARG A 177 -18.34 -4.84 -2.62
N ARG A 178 -18.24 -6.17 -2.61
CA ARG A 178 -19.19 -7.04 -3.31
C ARG A 178 -20.63 -6.89 -2.81
N ALA A 179 -20.83 -6.73 -1.51
CA ALA A 179 -22.16 -6.55 -0.92
C ALA A 179 -22.80 -5.20 -1.30
N ASN A 180 -22.00 -4.14 -1.49
CA ASN A 180 -22.49 -2.81 -1.88
C ASN A 180 -22.83 -2.68 -3.38
N ASN A 181 -22.47 -3.69 -4.20
CA ASN A 181 -22.75 -3.73 -5.64
C ASN A 181 -24.07 -4.45 -5.98
N PHE A 182 -24.83 -4.91 -4.98
CA PHE A 182 -26.16 -5.53 -5.09
C PHE A 182 -27.20 -4.69 -4.34
#